data_AF-A0A9D2HGC5-F1
#
_entry.id   AF-A0A9D2HGC5-F1
#
_cell.length_a   1.000
_cell.length_b   1.000
_cell.length_c   1.000
_cell.angle_alpha   90.00
_cell.angle_beta   90.00
_cell.angle_gamma   90.00
#
_symmetry.space_group_name_H-M   'P 1'
#
loop_
_entity.id
_entity.type
_entity.pdbx_description
1 polymer ?
#
loop_
_entity_poly.entity_id
_entity_poly.type
_entity_poly.pdbx_seq_one_letter_code
_entity_poly.pdbx_strand_id
1 'polypeptide(L)'
;MTPVLLTSSNPFMAAAEPIVQLINAAAGPLLMIVAALGVIYCIILGAKLAKAEEPQDREKAKSSLKNAIIGFVLIFVLIAALNLMLDPLTEWMNKSGGTNIELEMESD
;
A
#
# COMPACT_ATOMS: atom_id res chain seq x y z
N MET A 1 -26.99 -33.20 25.11
CA MET A 1 -26.79 -32.63 23.75
C MET A 1 -25.55 -31.77 23.83
N THR A 2 -24.48 -32.16 23.15
CA THR A 2 -23.25 -31.36 23.09
C THR A 2 -23.55 -30.07 22.32
N PRO A 3 -23.19 -28.88 22.84
CA PRO A 3 -23.33 -27.66 22.07
C PRO A 3 -22.48 -27.79 20.81
N VAL A 4 -23.13 -27.75 19.64
CA VAL A 4 -22.45 -27.54 18.37
C VAL A 4 -21.95 -26.11 18.41
N LEU A 5 -20.65 -25.95 18.68
CA LEU A 5 -19.93 -24.70 18.49
C LEU A 5 -20.00 -24.37 17.00
N LEU A 6 -20.98 -23.57 16.61
CA LEU A 6 -20.94 -22.82 15.36
C LEU A 6 -19.83 -21.80 15.54
N THR A 7 -18.59 -22.21 15.27
CA THR A 7 -17.53 -21.25 14.98
C THR A 7 -18.07 -20.38 13.86
N SER A 8 -18.43 -19.15 14.20
CA SER A 8 -18.70 -18.11 13.22
C SER A 8 -17.39 -17.83 12.50
N SER A 9 -17.00 -18.72 11.60
CA SER A 9 -15.95 -18.48 10.63
C SER A 9 -16.44 -17.33 9.77
N ASN A 10 -16.02 -16.11 10.08
CA ASN A 10 -16.38 -14.93 9.29
C ASN A 10 -16.10 -15.24 7.81
N PRO A 11 -17.13 -15.42 6.97
CA PRO A 11 -16.93 -15.86 5.58
C PRO A 11 -16.11 -14.83 4.79
N PHE A 12 -16.15 -13.58 5.23
CA PHE A 12 -15.31 -12.49 4.73
C PHE A 12 -13.82 -12.68 5.00
N MET A 13 -13.44 -13.29 6.13
CA MET A 13 -12.04 -13.54 6.49
C MET A 13 -11.45 -14.65 5.61
N ALA A 14 -12.20 -15.75 5.42
CA ALA A 14 -11.81 -16.82 4.50
C ALA A 14 -11.71 -16.35 3.03
N ALA A 15 -12.51 -15.35 2.64
CA ALA A 15 -12.43 -14.74 1.30
C ALA A 15 -11.31 -13.71 1.17
N ALA A 16 -10.99 -12.95 2.23
CA ALA A 16 -9.99 -11.88 2.22
C ALA A 16 -8.55 -12.39 2.39
N GLU A 17 -8.34 -13.49 3.12
CA GLU A 17 -7.03 -14.07 3.39
C GLU A 17 -6.18 -14.31 2.11
N PRO A 18 -6.68 -14.97 1.04
CA PRO A 18 -5.88 -15.15 -0.17
C PRO A 18 -5.56 -13.82 -0.88
N ILE A 19 -6.45 -12.83 -0.78
CA ILE A 19 -6.27 -11.52 -1.41
C ILE A 19 -5.15 -10.75 -0.68
N VAL A 20 -5.17 -10.74 0.66
CA VAL A 20 -4.15 -10.07 1.47
C VAL A 20 -2.78 -10.73 1.28
N GLN A 21 -2.72 -12.06 1.22
CA GLN A 21 -1.47 -12.79 0.96
C GLN A 21 -0.88 -12.45 -0.42
N LEU A 22 -1.71 -12.38 -1.47
CA LEU A 22 -1.26 -12.01 -2.81
C LEU A 22 -0.73 -10.58 -2.86
N ILE A 23 -1.41 -9.64 -2.19
CA ILE A 23 -0.97 -8.25 -2.15
C ILE A 23 0.35 -8.13 -1.39
N ASN A 24 0.49 -8.75 -0.22
CA ASN A 24 1.71 -8.66 0.59
C ASN A 24 2.91 -9.35 -0.11
N ALA A 25 2.67 -10.47 -0.79
CA ALA A 25 3.70 -11.15 -1.59
C ALA A 25 4.16 -10.33 -2.80
N ALA A 26 3.25 -9.59 -3.46
CA ALA A 26 3.56 -8.79 -4.65
C ALA A 26 4.13 -7.40 -4.31
N ALA A 27 3.75 -6.83 -3.17
CA ALA A 27 4.08 -5.48 -2.76
C ALA A 27 5.58 -5.21 -2.59
N GLY A 28 6.30 -6.09 -1.91
CA GLY A 28 7.75 -5.96 -1.71
C GLY A 28 8.51 -5.90 -3.04
N PRO A 29 8.31 -6.87 -3.96
CA PRO A 29 8.88 -6.82 -5.31
C PRO A 29 8.45 -5.57 -6.10
N LEU A 30 7.19 -5.16 -6.03
CA LEU A 30 6.70 -3.97 -6.73
C LEU A 30 7.44 -2.70 -6.27
N LEU A 31 7.57 -2.51 -4.95
CA LEU A 31 8.26 -1.34 -4.39
C LEU A 31 9.75 -1.31 -4.80
N MET A 32 10.40 -2.48 -4.86
CA MET A 32 11.79 -2.57 -5.34
C MET A 32 11.94 -2.17 -6.81
N ILE A 33 11.03 -2.61 -7.68
CA ILE A 33 11.06 -2.26 -9.10
C ILE A 33 10.80 -0.77 -9.30
N VAL A 34 9.81 -0.22 -8.61
CA VAL A 34 9.48 1.22 -8.68
C VAL A 34 10.65 2.05 -8.18
N ALA A 35 11.31 1.65 -7.09
CA ALA A 35 12.49 2.32 -6.58
C ALA A 35 13.66 2.30 -7.60
N ALA A 36 13.93 1.15 -8.21
CA ALA A 36 14.98 1.02 -9.22
C ALA A 36 14.70 1.89 -10.45
N LEU A 37 13.48 1.86 -10.98
CA LEU A 37 13.07 2.70 -12.10
C LEU A 37 13.14 4.20 -11.76
N GLY A 38 12.76 4.56 -10.53
CA GLY A 38 12.87 5.93 -10.03
C GLY A 38 14.29 6.46 -10.06
N VAL A 39 15.26 5.67 -9.59
CA VAL A 39 16.68 6.03 -9.61
C VAL A 39 17.17 6.22 -11.04
N ILE A 40 16.87 5.28 -11.94
CA ILE A 40 17.26 5.36 -13.35
C ILE A 40 16.67 6.63 -14.00
N TYR A 41 15.39 6.89 -13.79
CA TYR A 41 14.71 8.05 -14.35
C TYR A 41 15.27 9.37 -13.80
N CYS A 42 15.61 9.41 -12.51
CA CYS A 42 16.23 10.57 -11.87
C CYS A 42 17.62 10.89 -12.48
N ILE A 43 18.43 9.87 -12.79
CA ILE A 43 19.73 10.05 -13.46
C ILE A 43 19.54 10.64 -14.86
N ILE A 44 18.57 10.15 -15.64
CA ILE A 44 18.31 10.63 -17.00
C ILE A 44 17.86 12.10 -17.00
N LEU A 45 16.93 12.48 -16.11
CA LEU A 45 16.52 13.87 -15.98
C LEU A 45 17.64 14.77 -15.44
N GLY A 46 18.40 14.28 -14.46
CA GLY A 46 19.56 14.97 -13.90
C GLY A 46 20.61 15.26 -14.98
N ALA A 47 20.87 14.29 -15.86
CA ALA A 47 21.79 14.45 -16.99
C ALA A 47 21.28 15.47 -18.02
N LYS A 48 19.97 15.48 -18.35
CA LYS A 48 19.37 16.49 -19.24
C LYS A 48 19.41 17.89 -18.63
N LEU A 49 19.28 18.00 -17.31
CA LEU A 49 19.44 19.25 -16.57
C LEU A 49 20.89 19.76 -16.56
N ALA A 50 21.85 18.87 -16.35
CA ALA A 50 23.27 19.23 -16.33
C ALA A 50 23.77 19.73 -17.70
N LYS A 51 23.24 19.18 -18.79
CA LYS A 51 23.55 19.60 -20.18
C LYS A 51 22.78 20.82 -20.68
N ALA A 52 21.81 21.35 -19.93
CA ALA A 52 21.08 22.56 -20.31
C ALA A 52 21.98 23.78 -20.08
N GLU A 53 22.67 24.24 -21.13
CA GLU A 53 23.50 25.45 -21.12
C GLU A 53 22.72 26.71 -21.54
N GLU A 54 21.57 26.55 -22.20
CA GLU A 54 20.71 27.67 -22.60
C GLU A 54 19.79 28.13 -21.44
N PRO A 55 19.72 29.46 -21.14
CA PRO A 55 18.99 29.99 -19.99
C PRO A 55 17.50 29.62 -19.99
N GLN A 56 16.89 29.48 -21.17
CA GLN A 56 15.49 29.08 -21.33
C GLN A 56 15.24 27.60 -21.00
N ASP A 57 16.20 26.72 -21.29
CA ASP A 57 16.08 25.28 -21.01
C ASP A 57 16.39 24.95 -19.55
N ARG A 58 17.27 25.72 -18.89
CA ARG A 58 17.50 25.56 -17.43
C ARG A 58 16.26 25.82 -16.59
N GLU A 59 15.48 26.84 -16.95
CA GLU A 59 14.30 27.23 -16.16
C GLU A 59 13.13 26.25 -16.36
N LYS A 60 12.94 25.75 -17.60
CA LYS A 60 12.02 24.64 -17.90
C LYS A 60 12.44 23.32 -17.28
N ALA A 61 13.73 22.98 -17.31
CA ALA A 61 14.21 21.72 -16.78
C ALA A 61 14.16 21.68 -15.24
N LYS A 62 14.35 22.82 -14.54
CA LYS A 62 14.22 22.90 -13.07
C LYS A 62 12.78 22.65 -12.61
N SER A 63 11.81 23.26 -13.29
CA SER A 63 10.38 23.05 -12.97
C SER A 63 9.93 21.62 -13.28
N SER A 64 10.39 21.07 -14.41
CA SER A 64 10.14 19.68 -14.79
C SER A 64 10.73 18.68 -13.78
N LEU A 65 11.95 18.89 -13.31
CA LEU A 65 12.57 18.02 -12.29
C LEU A 65 11.80 18.08 -10.96
N LYS A 66 11.37 19.27 -10.53
CA LYS A 66 10.56 19.41 -9.31
C LYS A 66 9.25 18.61 -9.42
N ASN A 67 8.56 18.72 -10.55
CA ASN A 67 7.33 17.97 -10.79
C ASN A 67 7.59 16.45 -10.89
N ALA A 68 8.69 16.03 -11.52
CA ALA A 68 9.07 14.63 -11.63
C ALA A 68 9.39 14.01 -10.26
N ILE A 69 10.10 14.73 -9.39
CA ILE A 69 10.38 14.31 -8.01
C ILE A 69 9.09 14.22 -7.21
N ILE A 70 8.21 15.23 -7.27
CA ILE A 70 6.91 15.20 -6.61
C ILE A 70 6.10 13.98 -7.08
N GLY A 71 6.06 13.71 -8.39
CA GLY A 71 5.33 12.58 -8.94
C GLY A 71 5.88 11.24 -8.46
N PHE A 72 7.21 11.07 -8.48
CA PHE A 72 7.86 9.85 -7.99
C PHE A 72 7.59 9.62 -6.49
N VAL A 73 7.75 10.66 -5.68
CA VAL A 73 7.46 10.60 -4.23
C VAL A 73 5.98 10.30 -4.00
N LEU A 74 5.08 10.93 -4.75
CA LEU A 74 3.64 10.72 -4.59
C LEU A 74 3.23 9.28 -4.94
N ILE A 75 3.71 8.72 -6.05
CA ILE A 75 3.46 7.33 -6.43
C ILE A 75 4.03 6.36 -5.38
N PHE A 76 5.27 6.61 -4.92
CA PHE A 76 5.90 5.77 -3.91
C PHE A 76 5.12 5.78 -2.59
N VAL A 77 4.75 6.97 -2.11
CA VAL A 77 3.97 7.15 -0.88
C VAL A 77 2.58 6.51 -1.03
N LEU A 78 1.90 6.63 -2.17
CA LEU A 78 0.61 5.99 -2.39
C LEU A 78 0.70 4.46 -2.27
N ILE A 79 1.69 3.84 -2.92
CA ILE A 79 1.86 2.38 -2.88
C ILE A 79 2.31 1.92 -1.48
N ALA A 80 3.23 2.65 -0.85
CA ALA A 80 3.71 2.35 0.48
C ALA A 80 2.59 2.51 1.53
N ALA A 81 1.82 3.60 1.47
CA ALA A 81 0.71 3.85 2.38
C ALA A 81 -0.39 2.79 2.22
N LEU A 82 -0.72 2.38 1.00
CA LEU A 82 -1.68 1.30 0.78
C LEU A 82 -1.19 -0.01 1.39
N ASN A 83 0.10 -0.33 1.27
CA ASN A 83 0.68 -1.54 1.88
C ASN A 83 0.69 -1.49 3.40
N LEU A 84 1.12 -0.38 3.98
CA LEU A 84 1.17 -0.20 5.43
C LEU A 84 -0.23 -0.12 6.05
N MET A 85 -1.25 0.25 5.28
CA MET A 85 -2.63 0.32 5.74
C MET A 85 -3.35 -1.03 5.71
N LEU A 86 -2.82 -2.03 5.00
CA LEU A 86 -3.38 -3.39 5.01
C LEU A 86 -3.20 -4.06 6.36
N ASP A 87 -2.03 -3.95 6.99
CA ASP A 87 -1.74 -4.56 8.29
C ASP A 87 -2.74 -4.16 9.41
N PRO A 88 -2.97 -2.85 9.69
CA PRO A 88 -3.94 -2.44 10.71
C PRO A 88 -5.38 -2.75 10.29
N LEU A 89 -5.67 -2.81 8.98
CA LEU A 89 -6.99 -3.20 8.49
C LEU A 89 -7.24 -4.70 8.73
N THR A 90 -6.24 -5.55 8.53
CA THR A 90 -6.29 -6.97 8.86
C THR A 90 -6.39 -7.17 10.37
N GLU A 91 -5.65 -6.41 11.17
CA GLU A 91 -5.74 -6.44 12.63
C GLU A 91 -7.13 -6.02 13.13
N TRP A 92 -7.68 -4.93 12.58
CA TRP A 92 -9.05 -4.48 12.88
C TRP A 92 -10.09 -5.51 12.44
N MET A 93 -9.95 -6.09 11.25
CA MET A 93 -10.84 -7.13 10.75
C MET A 93 -10.83 -8.37 11.65
N ASN A 94 -9.66 -8.78 12.13
CA ASN A 94 -9.51 -9.89 13.06
C ASN A 94 -10.14 -9.57 14.43
N LYS A 95 -10.01 -8.33 14.90
CA LYS A 95 -10.58 -7.87 16.17
C LYS A 95 -12.12 -7.70 16.12
N SER A 96 -12.66 -7.23 15.00
CA SER A 96 -14.09 -6.94 14.82
C SER A 96 -14.90 -8.12 14.27
N GLY A 97 -14.28 -9.08 13.59
CA GLY A 97 -14.92 -10.36 13.25
C GLY A 97 -15.18 -11.24 14.47
N GLY A 98 -14.58 -10.93 15.62
CA GLY A 98 -14.75 -11.64 16.89
C GLY A 98 -15.74 -10.98 17.84
N THR A 99 -16.89 -10.49 17.37
CA THR A 99 -18.03 -10.37 18.30
C THR A 99 -18.52 -11.78 18.56
N ASN A 100 -17.93 -12.44 19.57
CA ASN A 100 -18.71 -13.37 20.36
C ASN A 100 -19.94 -12.57 20.77
N ILE A 101 -21.08 -12.86 20.14
CA ILE A 101 -22.36 -12.54 20.74
C ILE A 101 -22.37 -13.43 21.98
N GLU A 102 -21.75 -12.92 23.04
CA GLU A 102 -22.10 -13.24 24.40
C GLU A 102 -23.56 -12.80 24.47
N LEU A 103 -24.43 -13.71 24.04
CA LEU A 103 -25.82 -13.67 24.44
C LEU A 103 -25.70 -13.76 25.96
N GLU A 104 -25.71 -12.60 26.61
CA GLU A 104 -26.29 -12.45 27.92
C GLU A 104 -27.65 -13.13 27.82
N MET A 105 -27.66 -14.42 28.11
CA MET A 105 -28.85 -15.10 28.56
C MET A 105 -29.12 -14.51 29.94
N GLU A 106 -29.64 -13.28 29.94
CA GLU A 106 -30.50 -12.78 30.99
C GLU A 106 -31.68 -13.73 31.02
N SER A 107 -31.67 -14.56 32.06
CA SER A 107 -32.70 -15.51 32.40
C SER A 107 -33.88 -14.76 33.03
N ASP A 108 -34.96 -14.60 32.28
CA ASP A 108 -36.33 -14.52 32.80
C ASP A 108 -37.31 -15.21 31.83
#